data_AF-A0A951IER4-F1
#
_entry.id   AF-A0A951IER4-F1
#
_cell.length_a   1.000
_cell.length_b   1.000
_cell.length_c   1.000
_cell.angle_alpha   90.00
_cell.angle_beta   90.00
_cell.angle_gamma   90.00
#
_symmetry.space_group_name_H-M   'P 1'
#
loop_
_entity.id
_entity.type
_entity.pdbx_description
1 polymer ?
#
loop_
_entity_poly.entity_id
_entity_poly.type
_entity_poly.pdbx_seq_one_letter_code
_entity_poly.pdbx_strand_id
1 'polypeptide(L)' 'MRFASGGGIWRVAFAFDPKRKAILLAAGDKSGVSQSRFYRRLIATADARYAAHLERIR' A
#
# COMPACT_ATOMS: atom_id res chain seq x y z
N MET A 1 0.07 -4.18 6.42
CA MET A 1 0.63 -3.93 7.77
C MET A 1 -0.07 -2.74 8.43
N ARG A 2 -0.21 -2.74 9.77
CA ARG A 2 -0.77 -1.65 10.59
C ARG A 2 0.21 -1.28 11.69
N PHE A 3 0.46 0.01 11.91
CA PHE A 3 1.23 0.51 13.05
C PHE A 3 0.80 1.93 13.44
N ALA A 4 1.15 2.37 14.64
CA ALA A 4 0.99 3.76 15.10
C ALA A 4 2.32 4.51 14.94
N SER A 5 2.27 5.75 14.45
CA SER A 5 3.45 6.61 14.33
C SER A 5 3.03 8.07 14.14
N GLY A 6 3.71 9.00 14.83
CA GLY A 6 3.47 10.44 14.69
C GLY A 6 2.03 10.88 15.00
N GLY A 7 1.35 10.21 15.93
CA GLY A 7 -0.07 10.46 16.25
C GLY A 7 -1.07 9.86 15.26
N GLY A 8 -0.61 9.23 14.18
CA GLY A 8 -1.43 8.59 13.15
C GLY A 8 -1.53 7.07 13.28
N ILE A 9 -2.49 6.49 12.58
CA ILE A 9 -2.73 5.03 12.48
C ILE A 9 -2.52 4.60 11.03
N TRP A 10 -1.32 4.14 10.74
CA TRP A 10 -0.84 3.88 9.38
C TRP A 10 -1.31 2.51 8.85
N ARG A 11 -1.60 2.45 7.55
CA ARG A 11 -1.75 1.21 6.79
C ARG A 11 -0.75 1.20 5.66
N VAL A 12 -0.09 0.05 5.50
CA VAL A 12 0.84 -0.20 4.40
C VAL A 12 0.35 -1.38 3.59
N ALA A 13 0.20 -1.17 2.29
CA ALA A 13 0.01 -2.19 1.28
C ALA A 13 1.38 -2.70 0.81
N PHE A 14 1.54 -4.00 0.78
CA PHE A 14 2.77 -4.69 0.38
C PHE A 14 2.40 -5.98 -0.35
N ALA A 15 3.32 -6.47 -1.17
CA ALA A 15 3.18 -7.75 -1.87
C ALA A 15 4.54 -8.45 -1.95
N PHE A 16 4.53 -9.72 -2.29
CA PHE A 16 5.71 -10.41 -2.80
C PHE A 16 5.62 -10.45 -4.32
N ASP A 17 6.70 -10.08 -5.01
CA ASP A 17 6.77 -10.25 -6.46
C ASP A 17 7.02 -11.71 -6.86
N PRO A 18 6.94 -12.08 -8.16
CA PRO A 18 7.21 -13.43 -8.63
C PRO A 18 8.61 -13.97 -8.30
N LYS A 19 9.57 -13.09 -8.01
CA LYS A 19 10.94 -13.44 -7.58
C LYS A 19 11.03 -13.57 -6.06
N ARG A 20 9.89 -13.62 -5.36
CA ARG A 20 9.74 -13.73 -3.90
C ARG A 20 10.38 -12.56 -3.13
N LYS A 21 10.45 -11.37 -3.73
CA LYS A 21 10.92 -10.16 -3.06
C LYS A 21 9.74 -9.39 -2.48
N ALA A 22 9.82 -9.06 -1.19
CA ALA A 22 8.83 -8.19 -0.56
C ALA A 22 8.99 -6.75 -1.07
N ILE A 23 7.88 -6.14 -1.46
CA ILE A 23 7.83 -4.76 -1.94
C ILE A 23 6.74 -3.97 -1.19
N LEU A 24 7.06 -2.74 -0.80
CA LEU A 24 6.10 -1.80 -0.24
C LEU A 24 5.48 -0.99 -1.37
N LEU A 25 4.16 -1.04 -1.48
CA LEU A 25 3.44 -0.46 -2.62
C LEU A 25 2.85 0.89 -2.27
N ALA A 26 2.22 1.03 -1.10
CA ALA A 26 1.64 2.29 -0.66
C ALA A 26 1.51 2.32 0.87
N ALA A 27 1.58 3.52 1.44
CA ALA A 27 1.33 3.77 2.85
C ALA A 27 0.42 4.99 3.00
N GLY A 28 -0.43 4.99 4.02
CA GLY A 28 -1.24 6.15 4.36
C GLY A 28 -1.69 6.12 5.80
N ASP A 29 -1.80 7.31 6.40
CA ASP A 29 -2.46 7.49 7.67
C ASP A 29 -3.99 7.41 7.49
N LYS A 30 -4.62 6.46 8.19
CA LYS A 30 -6.07 6.29 8.17
C LYS A 30 -6.76 7.25 9.16
N SER A 31 -6.02 7.85 10.09
CA SER A 31 -6.60 8.69 11.15
C SER A 31 -7.51 9.78 10.57
N GLY A 32 -8.72 9.93 11.12
CA GLY A 32 -9.70 10.92 10.65
C GLY A 32 -10.29 10.71 9.24
N VAL A 33 -9.91 9.67 8.50
CA VAL A 33 -10.42 9.41 7.14
C VAL A 33 -11.49 8.30 7.16
N SER A 34 -12.58 8.52 6.43
CA SER A 34 -13.58 7.47 6.16
C SER A 34 -12.91 6.20 5.64
N GLN A 35 -13.22 5.07 6.29
CA GLN A 35 -12.62 3.77 5.98
C GLN A 35 -12.76 3.41 4.49
N SER A 36 -13.95 3.57 3.92
CA SER A 36 -14.24 3.22 2.53
C SER A 36 -13.45 4.08 1.55
N ARG A 37 -13.31 5.39 1.83
CA ARG A 37 -12.54 6.31 0.99
C ARG A 37 -11.04 6.03 1.09
N PHE A 38 -10.55 5.78 2.30
CA PHE A 38 -9.15 5.48 2.57
C PHE A 38 -8.70 4.24 1.81
N TYR A 39 -9.38 3.10 2.00
CA TYR A 39 -8.95 1.84 1.38
C TYR A 39 -9.10 1.86 -0.14
N ARG A 40 -10.15 2.49 -0.68
CA ARG A 40 -10.29 2.65 -2.14
C ARG A 40 -9.08 3.34 -2.76
N ARG A 41 -8.59 4.42 -2.14
CA ARG A 41 -7.40 5.16 -2.62
C ARG A 41 -6.11 4.37 -2.42
N LEU A 42 -5.94 3.74 -1.24
CA LEU A 42 -4.74 2.96 -0.93
C LEU A 42 -4.58 1.77 -1.88
N ILE A 43 -5.68 1.03 -2.13
CA ILE A 43 -5.70 -0.13 -3.03
C ILE A 43 -5.44 0.32 -4.47
N ALA A 44 -6.18 1.31 -4.97
CA ALA A 44 -5.96 1.80 -6.34
C ALA A 44 -4.51 2.24 -6.60
N THR A 45 -3.89 2.89 -5.61
CA THR A 45 -2.47 3.29 -5.69
C THR A 45 -1.53 2.08 -5.66
N ALA A 46 -1.81 1.10 -4.78
CA ALA A 46 -0.99 -0.09 -4.66
C ALA A 46 -1.05 -0.96 -5.92
N ASP A 47 -2.25 -1.13 -6.51
CA ASP A 47 -2.47 -1.91 -7.73
C ASP A 47 -1.72 -1.31 -8.91
N ALA A 48 -1.84 0.01 -9.13
CA ALA A 48 -1.14 0.70 -10.20
C ALA A 48 0.39 0.56 -10.08
N ARG A 49 0.93 0.70 -8.85
CA ARG A 49 2.35 0.53 -8.58
C ARG A 49 2.81 -0.92 -8.73
N TYR A 50 1.98 -1.88 -8.37
CA TYR A 50 2.33 -3.29 -8.52
C TYR A 50 2.37 -3.68 -9.99
N ALA A 51 1.39 -3.29 -10.79
CA ALA A 51 1.39 -3.50 -12.24
C ALA A 51 2.66 -2.90 -12.89
N ALA A 52 2.99 -1.65 -12.57
CA ALA A 52 4.21 -1.01 -13.08
C ALA A 52 5.51 -1.74 -12.63
N HIS A 53 5.55 -2.26 -11.39
CA HIS A 53 6.68 -3.07 -10.94
C HIS A 53 6.82 -4.36 -11.74
N LEU A 54 5.71 -5.07 -11.99
CA LEU A 54 5.69 -6.31 -12.76
C LEU A 54 6.23 -6.11 -14.18
N GLU A 55 5.83 -5.03 -14.86
CA GLU A 55 6.36 -4.71 -16.20
C GLU A 55 7.87 -4.46 -16.19
N ARG A 56 8.42 -3.88 -15.12
CA ARG A 56 9.86 -3.59 -15.01
C ARG A 56 10.70 -4.82 -14.67
N ILE A 57 10.11 -5.83 -14.02
CA ILE A 57 10.84 -7.04 -13.60
C ILE A 57 10.62 -8.24 -14.53
N ARG A 58 9.80 -8.05 -15.56
CA ARG A 58 9.60 -8.99 -16.66
C ARG A 58 10.92 -9.29 -17.37
#